data_AF-T1KZT3-F1
#
_entry.id   AF-T1KZT3-F1
#
_cell.length_a   1.000
_cell.length_b   1.000
_cell.length_c   1.000
_cell.angle_alpha   90.00
_cell.angle_beta   90.00
_cell.angle_gamma   90.00
#
_symmetry.space_group_name_H-M   'P 1'
#
loop_
_entity.id
_entity.type
_entity.pdbx_description
1 polymer ?
#
loop_
_entity_poly.entity_id
_entity_poly.type
_entity_poly.pdbx_seq_one_letter_code
_entity_poly.pdbx_strand_id
1 'polypeptide(L)'
;MSIDFERGNYKLRRVIFGEDKILSCTSYDENDISLIGFTHVFIQTFLPFKKYWLTNFTRVYQDLNVEGEYYLVRVYIHHNGIIRHDGYGASRELGRASDYACHHLAENIFEDEPQFILPPFLIGFPNVRGHCYLISAVLPILYSYPILKGIFDGYQFYCKNSNLDVNCIRMPGKNAGRPVTETPYFWVKILYDLFKDFHKVASEGEMSLVNVPYLQKKLFPELRDDPEFPDRAQKPDRDLLLDSRLIKGLCSIMTAYCDKQFGRPGGDEGNAYRHIISKLVSQLPELCDDLMLSMEVKFLCSYCVGGPYESRFTSPVIMVPAGMDFQTVISQADICAISQGFYQPHVYNEIRCAGKVRMVESATFMNRPKVLCFSVSAEKSEDEIAIPSTVYLTFAKERHVYKLLSSSVCFCCYKSKDGVEYDDFYHEYEEGDQEDGWHTYTHMETKQGAFEVNNGMIYNVDTRVFKVVTPSSMHFYQLEEYSEYKPDLKLNCVRDKPHHVQFRVSPQSDFTQSEEYDSFSDFTLMPTVILIPQNVLKF
;
A
#
# COMPACT_ATOMS: atom_id res chain seq x y z
N MET A 1 47.51 2.13 -17.95
CA MET A 1 46.29 2.59 -17.27
C MET A 1 45.77 1.38 -16.51
N SER A 2 46.04 1.26 -15.21
CA SER A 2 45.59 0.10 -14.42
C SER A 2 44.12 0.27 -14.11
N ILE A 3 43.28 -0.56 -14.72
CA ILE A 3 41.84 -0.57 -14.47
C ILE A 3 41.61 -1.60 -13.37
N ASP A 4 41.26 -1.14 -12.18
CA ASP A 4 40.91 -2.01 -11.05
C ASP A 4 39.45 -2.44 -11.18
N PHE A 5 39.23 -3.61 -11.80
CA PHE A 5 37.92 -4.11 -12.19
C PHE A 5 37.04 -4.55 -11.02
N GLU A 6 37.61 -4.76 -9.83
CA GLU A 6 36.91 -5.44 -8.71
C GLU A 6 36.07 -4.50 -7.82
N ARG A 7 36.21 -3.17 -7.96
CA ARG A 7 35.65 -2.21 -7.00
C ARG A 7 34.41 -1.43 -7.45
N GLY A 8 33.85 -1.71 -8.63
CA GLY A 8 32.52 -1.23 -9.04
C GLY A 8 32.30 0.29 -9.16
N ASN A 9 33.27 1.13 -8.79
CA ASN A 9 33.13 2.58 -8.81
C ASN A 9 33.70 3.17 -10.11
N TYR A 10 32.86 3.38 -11.13
CA TYR A 10 33.27 4.02 -12.38
C TYR A 10 32.64 5.42 -12.54
N LYS A 11 33.40 6.48 -12.21
CA LYS A 11 33.18 7.84 -12.74
C LYS A 11 34.01 8.05 -14.00
N LEU A 12 33.68 7.37 -15.10
CA LEU A 12 34.41 7.50 -16.38
C LEU A 12 33.45 7.68 -17.56
N ARG A 13 32.71 8.80 -17.56
CA ARG A 13 31.78 9.19 -18.65
C ARG A 13 32.44 9.41 -20.04
N ARG A 14 33.77 9.41 -20.18
CA ARG A 14 34.45 9.82 -21.43
C ARG A 14 35.65 8.99 -21.91
N VAL A 15 36.14 8.01 -21.14
CA VAL A 15 37.43 7.35 -21.46
C VAL A 15 37.26 5.95 -22.07
N ILE A 16 36.12 5.29 -21.88
CA ILE A 16 35.90 3.92 -22.35
C ILE A 16 35.23 3.90 -23.74
N PHE A 17 34.47 4.95 -24.10
CA PHE A 17 33.80 5.09 -25.39
C PHE A 17 34.42 6.22 -26.19
N GLY A 18 35.52 5.95 -26.91
CA GLY A 18 35.84 6.77 -28.08
C GLY A 18 34.71 6.60 -29.10
N GLU A 19 34.25 7.69 -29.72
CA GLU A 19 33.19 7.65 -30.75
C GLU A 19 33.46 6.59 -31.83
N ASP A 20 34.75 6.34 -32.11
CA ASP A 20 35.23 5.38 -33.10
C ASP A 20 35.03 3.90 -32.72
N LYS A 21 34.81 3.57 -31.43
CA LYS A 21 34.62 2.17 -30.96
C LYS A 21 33.17 1.75 -30.74
N ILE A 22 32.22 2.69 -30.82
CA ILE A 22 30.77 2.40 -30.72
C ILE A 22 30.28 1.64 -31.98
N LEU A 23 31.06 1.67 -33.07
CA LEU A 23 30.71 1.08 -34.36
C LEU A 23 30.86 -0.46 -34.43
N SER A 24 31.39 -1.12 -33.40
CA SER A 24 31.55 -2.58 -33.37
C SER A 24 30.68 -3.29 -32.32
N CYS A 25 29.62 -2.65 -31.82
CA CYS A 25 28.73 -3.24 -30.82
C CYS A 25 27.81 -4.30 -31.44
N THR A 26 27.71 -5.45 -30.79
CA THR A 26 26.73 -6.50 -31.14
C THR A 26 25.44 -6.26 -30.37
N SER A 27 24.29 -6.27 -31.05
CA SER A 27 22.96 -6.26 -30.41
C SER A 27 22.61 -7.66 -29.90
N TYR A 28 21.96 -7.73 -28.74
CA TYR A 28 21.46 -9.00 -28.20
C TYR A 28 20.31 -9.57 -29.05
N ASP A 29 20.26 -10.90 -29.18
CA ASP A 29 19.11 -11.63 -29.70
C ASP A 29 18.01 -11.70 -28.62
N GLU A 30 16.74 -11.53 -29.00
CA GLU A 30 15.58 -11.54 -28.10
C GLU A 30 15.39 -12.89 -27.39
N ASN A 31 16.04 -13.95 -27.87
CA ASN A 31 16.00 -15.31 -27.31
C ASN A 31 17.15 -15.62 -26.33
N ASP A 32 17.95 -14.63 -25.94
CA ASP A 32 19.11 -14.87 -25.09
C ASP A 32 18.69 -15.36 -23.68
N ILE A 33 19.24 -16.52 -23.31
CA ILE A 33 19.03 -17.26 -22.06
C ILE A 33 19.57 -16.46 -20.84
N SER A 34 20.17 -15.28 -21.08
CA SER A 34 20.74 -14.34 -20.11
C SER A 34 19.73 -13.50 -19.30
N LEU A 35 18.43 -13.83 -19.31
CA LEU A 35 17.41 -13.17 -18.47
C LEU A 35 17.36 -13.74 -17.03
N ILE A 36 18.52 -13.91 -16.41
CA ILE A 36 18.69 -14.28 -15.00
C ILE A 36 19.39 -13.10 -14.30
N GLY A 37 19.23 -12.95 -12.97
CA GLY A 37 19.91 -11.91 -12.20
C GLY A 37 19.18 -10.55 -12.18
N PHE A 38 19.91 -9.46 -11.93
CA PHE A 38 19.33 -8.12 -11.80
C PHE A 38 18.75 -7.58 -13.11
N THR A 39 19.30 -7.97 -14.26
CA THR A 39 18.75 -7.63 -15.58
C THR A 39 17.29 -8.06 -15.69
N HIS A 40 16.97 -9.27 -15.21
CA HIS A 40 15.59 -9.76 -15.14
C HIS A 40 14.74 -8.90 -14.21
N VAL A 41 15.25 -8.60 -13.01
CA VAL A 41 14.56 -7.72 -12.04
C VAL A 41 14.25 -6.38 -12.70
N PHE A 42 15.22 -5.77 -13.37
CA PHE A 42 15.08 -4.49 -14.05
C PHE A 42 13.96 -4.52 -15.11
N ILE A 43 13.95 -5.54 -15.97
CA ILE A 43 12.93 -5.69 -17.01
C ILE A 43 11.54 -5.91 -16.41
N GLN A 44 11.42 -6.69 -15.34
CA GLN A 44 10.14 -6.99 -14.71
C GLN A 44 9.60 -5.86 -13.83
N THR A 45 10.49 -5.04 -13.28
CA THR A 45 10.14 -4.06 -12.25
C THR A 45 10.28 -2.62 -12.71
N PHE A 46 11.21 -2.23 -13.58
CA PHE A 46 11.35 -0.82 -13.97
C PHE A 46 10.63 -0.52 -15.28
N LEU A 47 10.94 -1.29 -16.33
CA LEU A 47 10.44 -1.01 -17.68
C LEU A 47 8.91 -0.94 -17.81
N PRO A 48 8.09 -1.70 -17.06
CA PRO A 48 6.63 -1.65 -17.21
C PRO A 48 5.99 -0.31 -16.81
N PHE A 49 6.67 0.51 -15.99
CA PHE A 49 6.11 1.77 -15.48
C PHE A 49 5.95 2.86 -16.54
N LYS A 50 6.75 2.78 -17.62
CA LYS A 50 6.56 3.65 -18.78
C LYS A 50 6.59 2.83 -20.05
N LYS A 51 5.51 2.88 -20.83
CA LYS A 51 5.38 2.14 -22.10
C LYS A 51 6.59 2.36 -23.03
N TYR A 52 7.11 3.60 -23.08
CA TYR A 52 8.26 3.91 -23.93
C TYR A 52 9.58 3.35 -23.36
N TRP A 53 9.72 3.09 -22.06
CA TRP A 53 10.92 2.44 -21.53
C TRP A 53 11.03 1.03 -22.08
N LEU A 54 9.94 0.26 -22.04
CA LEU A 54 9.93 -1.10 -22.55
C LEU A 54 10.26 -1.17 -24.05
N THR A 55 9.74 -0.23 -24.86
CA THR A 55 9.97 -0.24 -26.32
C THR A 55 11.30 0.38 -26.76
N ASN A 56 11.96 1.17 -25.90
CA ASN A 56 13.18 1.92 -26.24
C ASN A 56 14.37 1.56 -25.33
N PHE A 57 14.26 0.49 -24.55
CA PHE A 57 15.36 -0.08 -23.79
C PHE A 57 16.28 -0.83 -24.76
N THR A 58 17.56 -0.51 -24.73
CA THR A 58 18.59 -1.15 -25.57
C THR A 58 19.74 -1.62 -24.69
N ARG A 59 20.26 -2.80 -25.02
CA ARG A 59 21.44 -3.41 -24.40
C ARG A 59 22.46 -3.72 -25.49
N VAL A 60 23.68 -3.24 -25.32
CA VAL A 60 24.82 -3.50 -26.23
C VAL A 60 26.03 -3.92 -25.42
N TYR A 61 26.89 -4.75 -26.00
CA TYR A 61 28.13 -5.17 -25.35
C TYR A 61 29.33 -5.09 -26.28
N GLN A 62 30.52 -5.09 -25.66
CA GLN A 62 31.81 -5.13 -26.33
C GLN A 62 32.76 -6.04 -25.55
N ASP A 63 33.50 -6.88 -26.28
CA ASP A 63 34.55 -7.73 -25.72
C ASP A 63 35.86 -6.94 -25.62
N LEU A 64 36.48 -6.97 -24.44
CA LEU A 64 37.74 -6.31 -24.13
C LEU A 64 38.78 -7.38 -23.81
N ASN A 65 39.74 -7.54 -24.72
CA ASN A 65 40.92 -8.39 -24.51
C ASN A 65 42.04 -7.60 -23.81
N VAL A 66 41.87 -7.32 -22.52
CA VAL A 66 42.88 -6.64 -21.69
C VAL A 66 43.12 -7.48 -20.45
N GLU A 67 44.27 -8.17 -20.39
CA GLU A 67 44.68 -9.00 -19.24
C GLU A 67 43.65 -10.08 -18.83
N GLY A 68 42.83 -10.52 -19.80
CA GLY A 68 41.72 -11.46 -19.67
C GLY A 68 40.58 -11.09 -20.62
N GLU A 69 39.63 -12.00 -20.84
CA GLU A 69 38.38 -11.69 -21.56
C GLU A 69 37.42 -10.99 -20.59
N TYR A 70 37.15 -9.70 -20.85
CA TYR A 70 36.15 -8.93 -20.12
C TYR A 70 35.04 -8.49 -21.08
N TYR A 71 33.81 -8.52 -20.60
CA TYR A 71 32.66 -7.94 -21.26
C TYR A 71 32.38 -6.56 -20.68
N LEU A 72 32.24 -5.57 -21.54
CA LEU A 72 31.70 -4.25 -21.21
C LEU A 72 30.28 -4.17 -21.78
N VAL A 73 29.29 -3.94 -20.92
CA VAL A 73 27.88 -3.79 -21.30
C VAL A 73 27.44 -2.35 -21.08
N ARG A 74 26.73 -1.80 -22.05
CA ARG A 74 25.97 -0.55 -21.93
C ARG A 74 24.49 -0.87 -22.08
N VAL A 75 23.69 -0.34 -21.17
CA VAL A 75 22.23 -0.31 -21.29
C VAL A 75 21.77 1.14 -21.36
N TYR A 76 20.71 1.41 -22.09
CA TYR A 76 20.15 2.76 -22.16
C TYR A 76 18.69 2.76 -22.58
N ILE A 77 18.00 3.85 -22.25
CA ILE A 77 16.63 4.14 -22.68
C ILE A 77 16.68 5.41 -23.54
N HIS A 78 16.22 5.33 -24.78
CA HIS A 78 16.10 6.50 -25.65
C HIS A 78 14.66 7.04 -25.72
N HIS A 79 14.53 8.35 -25.88
CA HIS A 79 13.26 9.02 -26.11
C HIS A 79 13.45 10.09 -27.18
N ASN A 80 12.74 9.97 -28.31
CA ASN A 80 12.86 10.85 -29.47
C ASN A 80 14.31 10.99 -29.99
N GLY A 81 15.03 9.87 -30.08
CA GLY A 81 16.42 9.82 -30.55
C GLY A 81 17.47 10.30 -29.55
N ILE A 82 17.07 10.74 -28.35
CA ILE A 82 17.97 11.20 -27.29
C ILE A 82 18.05 10.13 -26.20
N ILE A 83 19.27 9.75 -25.80
CA ILE A 83 19.50 8.89 -24.64
C ILE A 83 19.11 9.66 -23.38
N ARG A 84 18.09 9.17 -22.68
CA ARG A 84 17.56 9.79 -21.46
C ARG A 84 18.29 9.29 -20.22
N HIS A 85 18.47 7.98 -20.14
CA HIS A 85 19.22 7.32 -19.07
C HIS A 85 20.11 6.26 -19.69
N ASP A 86 21.32 6.12 -19.15
CA ASP A 86 22.23 5.04 -19.51
C ASP A 86 22.92 4.45 -18.28
N GLY A 87 23.40 3.23 -18.41
CA GLY A 87 24.10 2.49 -17.37
C GLY A 87 25.18 1.61 -17.99
N TYR A 88 26.26 1.40 -17.25
CA TYR A 88 27.45 0.69 -17.74
C TYR A 88 27.85 -0.39 -16.74
N GLY A 89 28.32 -1.54 -17.23
CA GLY A 89 28.80 -2.62 -16.39
C GLY A 89 29.96 -3.36 -17.05
N ALA A 90 30.89 -3.85 -16.25
CA ALA A 90 32.04 -4.62 -16.73
C ALA A 90 32.24 -5.88 -15.87
N SER A 91 32.50 -7.02 -16.50
CA SER A 91 32.76 -8.30 -15.82
C SER A 91 33.38 -9.31 -16.79
N ARG A 92 34.06 -10.34 -16.29
CA ARG A 92 34.50 -11.50 -17.09
C ARG A 92 33.32 -12.36 -17.58
N GLU A 93 32.15 -12.19 -16.98
CA GLU A 93 30.91 -12.87 -17.35
C GLU A 93 29.90 -11.85 -17.90
N LEU A 94 29.41 -12.09 -19.12
CA LEU A 94 28.48 -11.20 -19.82
C LEU A 94 27.19 -10.93 -19.03
N GLY A 95 26.62 -11.95 -18.39
CA GLY A 95 25.42 -11.82 -17.55
C GLY A 95 25.66 -10.89 -16.37
N ARG A 96 26.79 -11.04 -15.66
CA ARG A 96 27.15 -10.18 -14.54
C ARG A 96 27.46 -8.74 -14.97
N ALA A 97 28.10 -8.56 -16.13
CA ALA A 97 28.29 -7.22 -16.71
C ALA A 97 26.93 -6.56 -17.03
N SER A 98 25.96 -7.33 -17.54
CA SER A 98 24.60 -6.85 -17.81
C SER A 98 23.86 -6.45 -16.53
N ASP A 99 24.00 -7.23 -15.47
CA ASP A 99 23.41 -6.94 -14.16
C ASP A 99 23.94 -5.64 -13.58
N TYR A 100 25.26 -5.43 -13.62
CA TYR A 100 25.86 -4.16 -13.20
C TYR A 100 25.36 -2.99 -14.04
N ALA A 101 25.26 -3.16 -15.36
CA ALA A 101 24.77 -2.11 -16.23
C ALA A 101 23.31 -1.73 -15.92
N CYS A 102 22.43 -2.73 -15.73
CA CYS A 102 21.04 -2.52 -15.36
C CYS A 102 20.88 -1.92 -13.95
N HIS A 103 21.73 -2.31 -13.00
CA HIS A 103 21.74 -1.73 -11.67
C HIS A 103 22.07 -0.23 -11.70
N HIS A 104 23.14 0.15 -12.40
CA HIS A 104 23.48 1.56 -12.56
C HIS A 104 22.40 2.33 -13.33
N LEU A 105 21.75 1.73 -14.32
CA LEU A 105 20.61 2.36 -15.01
C LEU A 105 19.43 2.57 -14.07
N ALA A 106 19.13 1.61 -13.20
CA ALA A 106 18.09 1.73 -12.17
C ALA A 106 18.38 2.86 -11.19
N GLU A 107 19.62 2.96 -10.70
CA GLU A 107 20.08 4.05 -9.83
C GLU A 107 19.90 5.40 -10.51
N ASN A 108 20.36 5.53 -11.76
CA ASN A 108 20.19 6.77 -12.54
C ASN A 108 18.72 7.14 -12.73
N ILE A 109 17.83 6.17 -12.99
CA ILE A 109 16.38 6.44 -13.09
C ILE A 109 15.80 6.93 -11.75
N PHE A 110 16.23 6.36 -10.62
CA PHE A 110 15.78 6.80 -9.30
C PHE A 110 16.30 8.18 -8.92
N GLU A 111 17.53 8.51 -9.30
CA GLU A 111 18.12 9.83 -9.09
C GLU A 111 17.43 10.89 -9.96
N ASP A 112 17.15 10.57 -11.23
CA ASP A 112 16.61 11.52 -12.21
C ASP A 112 15.08 11.69 -12.11
N GLU A 113 14.34 10.61 -11.84
CA GLU A 113 12.87 10.58 -11.96
C GLU A 113 12.16 9.72 -10.87
N PRO A 114 12.43 9.92 -9.56
CA PRO A 114 11.92 9.05 -8.48
C PRO A 114 10.40 8.84 -8.51
N GLN A 115 9.64 9.82 -8.99
CA GLN A 115 8.18 9.78 -9.13
C GLN A 115 7.66 8.71 -10.11
N PHE A 116 8.51 8.01 -10.87
CA PHE A 116 8.07 6.98 -11.82
C PHE A 116 7.27 5.84 -11.15
N ILE A 117 7.56 5.56 -9.86
CA ILE A 117 6.84 4.55 -9.07
C ILE A 117 5.48 5.04 -8.58
N LEU A 118 5.15 6.32 -8.72
CA LEU A 118 3.82 6.82 -8.35
C LEU A 118 2.86 6.67 -9.53
N PRO A 119 1.59 6.30 -9.29
CA PRO A 119 0.58 6.41 -10.32
C PRO A 119 0.46 7.88 -10.76
N PRO A 120 0.58 8.18 -12.06
CA PRO A 120 0.75 9.57 -12.51
C PRO A 120 -0.52 10.41 -12.37
N PHE A 121 -1.69 9.78 -12.43
CA PHE A 121 -2.98 10.44 -12.25
C PHE A 121 -3.77 9.81 -11.11
N LEU A 122 -4.58 10.62 -10.43
CA LEU A 122 -5.56 10.15 -9.46
C LEU A 122 -6.67 9.36 -10.18
N ILE A 123 -6.96 8.15 -9.69
CA ILE A 123 -8.15 7.34 -10.06
C ILE A 123 -8.68 6.65 -8.80
N GLY A 124 -9.94 6.22 -8.82
CA GLY A 124 -10.53 5.40 -7.74
C GLY A 124 -10.60 3.91 -8.07
N PHE A 125 -11.18 3.13 -7.14
CA PHE A 125 -11.59 1.74 -7.39
C PHE A 125 -13.11 1.64 -7.55
N PRO A 126 -13.62 0.76 -8.43
CA PRO A 126 -15.05 0.49 -8.47
C PRO A 126 -15.51 -0.14 -7.15
N ASN A 127 -16.64 0.31 -6.62
CA ASN A 127 -17.22 -0.21 -5.38
C ASN A 127 -18.55 -0.94 -5.64
N VAL A 128 -18.52 -2.00 -6.45
CA VAL A 128 -19.76 -2.72 -6.79
C VAL A 128 -20.24 -3.64 -5.65
N ARG A 129 -19.36 -3.95 -4.69
CA ARG A 129 -19.57 -4.99 -3.67
C ARG A 129 -19.74 -4.44 -2.25
N GLY A 130 -19.68 -3.12 -2.05
CA GLY A 130 -19.82 -2.51 -0.72
C GLY A 130 -18.56 -2.60 0.15
N HIS A 131 -17.37 -2.69 -0.47
CA HIS A 131 -16.07 -2.75 0.22
C HIS A 131 -15.36 -1.38 0.23
N CYS A 132 -16.11 -0.28 0.32
CA CYS A 132 -15.58 1.08 0.33
C CYS A 132 -14.51 1.30 1.42
N TYR A 133 -14.65 0.69 2.59
CA TYR A 133 -13.64 0.74 3.66
C TYR A 133 -12.26 0.24 3.21
N LEU A 134 -12.22 -0.81 2.38
CA LEU A 134 -10.98 -1.34 1.85
C LEU A 134 -10.37 -0.39 0.82
N ILE A 135 -11.21 0.28 0.03
CA ILE A 135 -10.77 1.31 -0.92
C ILE A 135 -10.12 2.47 -0.16
N SER A 136 -10.77 2.97 0.90
CA SER A 136 -10.24 4.06 1.73
C SER A 136 -8.93 3.69 2.43
N ALA A 137 -8.73 2.42 2.80
CA ALA A 137 -7.47 1.93 3.36
C ALA A 137 -6.35 1.76 2.32
N VAL A 138 -6.69 1.32 1.10
CA VAL A 138 -5.71 0.95 0.05
C VAL A 138 -5.31 2.13 -0.82
N LEU A 139 -6.23 3.05 -1.12
CA LEU A 139 -5.94 4.16 -2.02
C LEU A 139 -4.75 5.02 -1.53
N PRO A 140 -4.64 5.38 -0.23
CA PRO A 140 -3.51 6.13 0.29
C PRO A 140 -2.19 5.36 0.22
N ILE A 141 -2.21 4.03 0.37
CA ILE A 141 -1.04 3.15 0.19
C ILE A 141 -0.51 3.29 -1.25
N LEU A 142 -1.41 3.31 -2.24
CA LEU A 142 -1.05 3.37 -3.66
C LEU A 142 -0.64 4.77 -4.14
N TYR A 143 -0.76 5.80 -3.30
CA TYR A 143 -0.29 7.16 -3.60
C TYR A 143 0.77 7.68 -2.60
N SER A 144 1.15 6.89 -1.61
CA SER A 144 2.22 7.22 -0.68
C SER A 144 3.57 6.78 -1.24
N TYR A 145 4.41 7.74 -1.60
CA TYR A 145 5.77 7.47 -2.08
C TYR A 145 6.60 6.57 -1.15
N PRO A 146 6.72 6.84 0.17
CA PRO A 146 7.52 5.99 1.04
C PRO A 146 6.99 4.55 1.14
N ILE A 147 5.67 4.35 1.12
CA ILE A 147 5.08 3.00 1.12
C ILE A 147 5.35 2.29 -0.20
N LEU A 148 5.12 2.96 -1.33
CA LEU A 148 5.36 2.39 -2.66
C LEU A 148 6.83 2.08 -2.89
N LYS A 149 7.76 2.92 -2.42
CA LYS A 149 9.19 2.64 -2.47
C LYS A 149 9.52 1.35 -1.70
N GLY A 150 8.96 1.17 -0.51
CA GLY A 150 9.13 -0.06 0.26
C GLY A 150 8.58 -1.30 -0.43
N ILE A 151 7.38 -1.22 -1.02
CA ILE A 151 6.78 -2.32 -1.81
C ILE A 151 7.65 -2.63 -3.03
N PHE A 152 8.12 -1.61 -3.73
CA PHE A 152 8.97 -1.74 -4.92
C PHE A 152 10.32 -2.39 -4.59
N ASP A 153 11.00 -1.93 -3.54
CA ASP A 153 12.28 -2.49 -3.10
C ASP A 153 12.13 -3.93 -2.62
N GLY A 154 11.09 -4.22 -1.84
CA GLY A 154 10.77 -5.57 -1.41
C GLY A 154 10.48 -6.49 -2.59
N TYR A 155 9.80 -5.99 -3.64
CA TYR A 155 9.53 -6.78 -4.83
C TYR A 155 10.78 -7.01 -5.68
N GLN A 156 11.70 -6.04 -5.77
CA GLN A 156 13.01 -6.27 -6.38
C GLN A 156 13.78 -7.37 -5.63
N PHE A 157 13.76 -7.33 -4.30
CA PHE A 157 14.37 -8.38 -3.47
C PHE A 157 13.71 -9.73 -3.73
N TYR A 158 12.38 -9.78 -3.81
CA TYR A 158 11.64 -10.99 -4.21
C TYR A 158 12.11 -11.53 -5.56
N CYS A 159 12.12 -10.71 -6.63
CA CYS A 159 12.53 -11.14 -7.96
C CYS A 159 13.98 -11.63 -8.00
N LYS A 160 14.87 -11.00 -7.22
CA LYS A 160 16.26 -11.43 -7.09
C LYS A 160 16.36 -12.83 -6.47
N ASN A 161 15.60 -13.10 -5.41
CA ASN A 161 15.65 -14.39 -4.70
C ASN A 161 14.84 -15.49 -5.39
N SER A 162 13.78 -15.14 -6.12
CA SER A 162 12.99 -16.12 -6.88
C SER A 162 13.78 -16.74 -8.02
N ASN A 163 14.71 -15.98 -8.59
CA ASN A 163 15.62 -16.47 -9.63
C ASN A 163 16.80 -17.29 -9.07
N LEU A 164 17.03 -17.29 -7.76
CA LEU A 164 18.11 -18.04 -7.11
C LEU A 164 17.67 -19.42 -6.59
N ASP A 165 16.47 -19.89 -6.97
CA ASP A 165 15.87 -21.17 -6.51
C ASP A 165 15.79 -21.32 -4.97
N VAL A 166 15.93 -20.22 -4.23
CA VAL A 166 15.78 -20.20 -2.77
C VAL A 166 14.28 -20.22 -2.46
N ASN A 167 13.70 -21.43 -2.46
CA ASN A 167 12.37 -21.74 -1.92
C ASN A 167 11.21 -20.88 -2.46
N CYS A 168 11.14 -20.64 -3.78
CA CYS A 168 9.89 -20.23 -4.38
C CYS A 168 8.93 -21.43 -4.43
N ILE A 169 8.22 -21.65 -3.32
CA ILE A 169 7.07 -22.54 -3.28
C ILE A 169 6.13 -22.08 -4.39
N ARG A 170 6.03 -22.90 -5.45
CA ARG A 170 5.10 -22.69 -6.55
C ARG A 170 3.71 -22.50 -5.94
N MET A 171 3.08 -21.36 -6.20
CA MET A 171 1.65 -21.26 -5.96
C MET A 171 0.98 -22.41 -6.71
N PRO A 172 0.16 -23.24 -6.05
CA PRO A 172 -0.49 -24.33 -6.74
C PRO A 172 -1.31 -23.72 -7.88
N GLY A 173 -1.15 -24.31 -9.07
CA GLY A 173 -1.95 -23.95 -10.22
C GLY A 173 -3.45 -24.09 -9.91
N LYS A 174 -4.29 -23.60 -10.83
CA LYS A 174 -5.76 -23.54 -10.75
C LYS A 174 -6.49 -24.84 -10.35
N ASN A 175 -5.79 -25.96 -10.14
CA ASN A 175 -6.31 -27.23 -9.66
C ASN A 175 -5.56 -27.69 -8.39
N ALA A 176 -6.12 -27.44 -7.20
CA ALA A 176 -6.14 -28.33 -6.04
C ALA A 176 -6.61 -27.55 -4.80
N GLY A 177 -7.59 -28.08 -4.08
CA GLY A 177 -8.07 -27.56 -2.78
C GLY A 177 -7.05 -27.69 -1.65
N ARG A 178 -5.79 -27.28 -1.88
CA ARG A 178 -4.80 -27.10 -0.83
C ARG A 178 -4.91 -25.68 -0.29
N PRO A 179 -4.85 -25.49 1.04
CA PRO A 179 -4.78 -24.15 1.61
C PRO A 179 -3.55 -23.46 1.03
N VAL A 180 -3.76 -22.27 0.46
CA VAL A 180 -2.64 -21.38 0.14
C VAL A 180 -1.88 -21.20 1.46
N THR A 181 -0.56 -21.29 1.45
CA THR A 181 0.26 -21.03 2.65
C THR A 181 0.96 -19.69 2.44
N GLU A 182 1.01 -18.83 3.46
CA GLU A 182 1.82 -17.60 3.37
C GLU A 182 3.29 -17.99 3.17
N THR A 183 3.83 -17.69 1.99
CA THR A 183 5.26 -17.87 1.67
C THR A 183 6.03 -16.57 1.96
N PRO A 184 7.37 -16.60 2.06
CA PRO A 184 8.15 -15.38 2.04
C PRO A 184 7.75 -14.47 0.87
N TYR A 185 7.68 -13.15 1.11
CA TYR A 185 7.27 -12.11 0.15
C TYR A 185 5.87 -12.24 -0.46
N PHE A 186 5.01 -13.09 0.11
CA PHE A 186 3.63 -13.26 -0.35
C PHE A 186 2.85 -11.94 -0.40
N TRP A 187 2.85 -11.16 0.69
CA TRP A 187 2.14 -9.89 0.79
C TRP A 187 2.76 -8.81 -0.08
N VAL A 188 4.10 -8.76 -0.16
CA VAL A 188 4.83 -7.87 -1.06
C VAL A 188 4.39 -8.08 -2.51
N LYS A 189 4.31 -9.33 -2.96
CA LYS A 189 3.86 -9.67 -4.32
C LYS A 189 2.40 -9.26 -4.57
N ILE A 190 1.50 -9.51 -3.63
CA ILE A 190 0.08 -9.17 -3.77
C ILE A 190 -0.10 -7.65 -3.91
N LEU A 191 0.55 -6.89 -3.03
CA LEU A 191 0.48 -5.43 -3.06
C LEU A 191 1.14 -4.87 -4.31
N TYR A 192 2.29 -5.42 -4.72
CA TYR A 192 2.95 -5.02 -5.96
C TYR A 192 2.11 -5.34 -7.21
N ASP A 193 1.49 -6.51 -7.30
CA ASP A 193 0.63 -6.88 -8.43
C ASP A 193 -0.62 -5.98 -8.51
N LEU A 194 -1.22 -5.65 -7.35
CA LEU A 194 -2.32 -4.68 -7.26
C LEU A 194 -1.85 -3.30 -7.73
N PHE A 195 -0.73 -2.82 -7.18
CA PHE A 195 -0.12 -1.54 -7.54
C PHE A 195 0.22 -1.45 -9.02
N LYS A 196 0.83 -2.48 -9.61
CA LYS A 196 1.24 -2.50 -11.02
C LYS A 196 0.05 -2.36 -11.96
N ASP A 197 -1.02 -3.10 -11.71
CA ASP A 197 -2.23 -3.01 -12.52
C ASP A 197 -2.97 -1.68 -12.28
N PHE A 198 -2.99 -1.18 -11.05
CA PHE A 198 -3.52 0.14 -10.71
C PHE A 198 -2.75 1.26 -11.42
N HIS A 199 -1.42 1.25 -11.35
CA HIS A 199 -0.53 2.22 -12.02
C HIS A 199 -0.75 2.25 -13.53
N LYS A 200 -0.88 1.07 -14.15
CA LYS A 200 -1.18 0.96 -15.58
C LYS A 200 -2.51 1.62 -15.94
N VAL A 201 -3.57 1.41 -15.15
CA VAL A 201 -4.87 2.06 -15.38
C VAL A 201 -4.78 3.56 -15.12
N ALA A 202 -4.13 3.95 -14.01
CA ALA A 202 -3.93 5.34 -13.63
C ALA A 202 -3.15 6.12 -14.70
N SER A 203 -2.22 5.49 -15.41
CA SER A 203 -1.44 6.10 -16.50
C SER A 203 -2.28 6.62 -17.66
N GLU A 204 -3.55 6.24 -17.76
CA GLU A 204 -4.48 6.75 -18.77
C GLU A 204 -5.25 7.99 -18.31
N GLY A 205 -5.19 8.30 -17.02
CA GLY A 205 -5.83 9.45 -16.39
C GLY A 205 -7.34 9.35 -16.25
N GLU A 206 -7.95 8.24 -16.68
CA GLU A 206 -9.39 8.02 -16.62
C GLU A 206 -9.73 6.53 -16.51
N MET A 207 -10.66 6.21 -15.63
CA MET A 207 -11.26 4.88 -15.52
C MET A 207 -12.73 4.95 -15.94
N SER A 208 -13.08 4.23 -16.99
CA SER A 208 -14.48 4.07 -17.39
C SER A 208 -15.10 2.87 -16.68
N LEU A 209 -16.22 3.10 -15.99
CA LEU A 209 -16.96 2.10 -15.21
C LEU A 209 -18.00 1.33 -16.06
N VAL A 210 -17.65 0.97 -17.30
CA VAL A 210 -18.59 0.37 -18.27
C VAL A 210 -19.11 -1.02 -17.87
N ASN A 211 -18.39 -1.75 -17.02
CA ASN A 211 -18.73 -3.09 -16.58
C ASN A 211 -19.38 -3.15 -15.20
N VAL A 212 -19.68 -2.02 -14.56
CA VAL A 212 -20.41 -2.00 -13.28
C VAL A 212 -21.78 -2.69 -13.42
N PRO A 213 -22.62 -2.39 -14.43
CA PRO A 213 -23.89 -3.11 -14.62
C PRO A 213 -23.71 -4.62 -14.83
N TYR A 214 -22.69 -5.01 -15.60
CA TYR A 214 -22.35 -6.43 -15.78
C TYR A 214 -21.99 -7.12 -14.45
N LEU A 215 -21.21 -6.45 -13.60
CA LEU A 215 -20.86 -6.94 -12.27
C LEU A 215 -22.09 -7.04 -11.36
N GLN A 216 -22.95 -6.01 -11.35
CA GLN A 216 -24.18 -5.99 -10.57
C GLN A 216 -25.07 -7.19 -10.93
N LYS A 217 -25.30 -7.45 -12.23
CA LYS A 217 -26.07 -8.62 -12.70
C LYS A 217 -25.53 -9.96 -12.19
N LYS A 218 -24.21 -10.07 -12.08
CA LYS A 218 -23.55 -11.29 -11.60
C LYS A 218 -23.63 -11.46 -10.09
N LEU A 219 -23.70 -10.37 -9.34
CA LEU A 219 -23.63 -10.36 -7.89
C LEU A 219 -25.01 -10.44 -7.24
N PHE A 220 -25.99 -9.75 -7.84
CA PHE A 220 -27.33 -9.61 -7.29
C PHE A 220 -28.30 -10.61 -7.94
N PRO A 221 -28.81 -11.62 -7.20
CA PRO A 221 -29.71 -12.63 -7.74
C PRO A 221 -30.95 -12.04 -8.44
N GLU A 222 -31.48 -10.95 -7.92
CA GLU A 222 -32.67 -10.23 -8.42
C GLU A 222 -32.46 -9.60 -9.80
N LEU A 223 -31.22 -9.33 -10.20
CA LEU A 223 -30.90 -8.72 -11.51
C LEU A 223 -30.63 -9.77 -12.59
N ARG A 224 -30.57 -11.07 -12.26
CA ARG A 224 -30.12 -12.13 -13.18
C ARG A 224 -30.93 -12.20 -14.47
N ASP A 225 -32.24 -11.99 -14.39
CA ASP A 225 -33.16 -12.07 -15.52
C ASP A 225 -33.49 -10.68 -16.09
N ASP A 226 -32.87 -9.61 -15.58
CA ASP A 226 -33.12 -8.23 -16.01
C ASP A 226 -32.45 -7.97 -17.38
N PRO A 227 -33.20 -7.65 -18.46
CA PRO A 227 -32.65 -7.38 -19.78
C PRO A 227 -31.90 -6.04 -19.88
N GLU A 228 -32.09 -5.11 -18.94
CA GLU A 228 -31.38 -3.82 -18.94
C GLU A 228 -29.90 -3.98 -18.56
N PHE A 229 -29.57 -5.05 -17.83
CA PHE A 229 -28.19 -5.34 -17.44
C PHE A 229 -27.50 -6.28 -18.44
N PRO A 230 -26.26 -5.97 -18.88
CA PRO A 230 -25.57 -6.76 -19.89
C PRO A 230 -25.13 -8.13 -19.36
N ASP A 231 -25.30 -9.18 -20.17
CA ASP A 231 -24.85 -10.55 -19.85
C ASP A 231 -23.34 -10.78 -20.04
N ARG A 232 -22.67 -9.84 -20.69
CA ARG A 232 -21.25 -9.95 -21.06
C ARG A 232 -20.50 -8.67 -20.72
N ALA A 233 -19.25 -8.85 -20.30
CA ALA A 233 -18.32 -7.76 -20.11
C ALA A 233 -18.09 -7.02 -21.43
N GLN A 234 -18.02 -5.70 -21.33
CA GLN A 234 -17.65 -4.76 -22.38
C GLN A 234 -16.17 -4.38 -22.27
N LYS A 235 -15.58 -3.94 -23.40
CA LYS A 235 -14.22 -3.40 -23.44
C LYS A 235 -14.27 -1.86 -23.34
N PRO A 236 -13.28 -1.22 -22.68
CA PRO A 236 -12.16 -1.82 -21.95
C PRO A 236 -12.60 -2.45 -20.61
N ASP A 237 -11.90 -3.49 -20.14
CA ASP A 237 -12.21 -4.27 -18.94
C ASP A 237 -11.38 -3.87 -17.71
N ARG A 238 -11.02 -2.59 -17.61
CA ARG A 238 -10.10 -2.09 -16.56
C ARG A 238 -10.75 -2.04 -15.19
N ASP A 239 -12.02 -1.64 -15.13
CA ASP A 239 -12.83 -1.71 -13.93
C ASP A 239 -12.94 -3.15 -13.41
N LEU A 240 -13.13 -4.14 -14.29
CA LEU A 240 -13.09 -5.56 -13.93
C LEU A 240 -11.72 -6.01 -13.43
N LEU A 241 -10.64 -5.53 -14.05
CA LEU A 241 -9.27 -5.83 -13.62
C LEU A 241 -9.05 -5.31 -12.19
N LEU A 242 -9.39 -4.06 -11.91
CA LEU A 242 -9.20 -3.46 -10.59
C LEU A 242 -10.14 -4.06 -9.53
N ASP A 243 -11.42 -4.33 -9.83
CA ASP A 243 -12.32 -5.09 -8.94
C ASP A 243 -11.71 -6.47 -8.61
N SER A 244 -11.21 -7.18 -9.62
CA SER A 244 -10.63 -8.50 -9.41
C SER A 244 -9.34 -8.45 -8.58
N ARG A 245 -8.48 -7.44 -8.75
CA ARG A 245 -7.26 -7.30 -7.96
C ARG A 245 -7.54 -6.92 -6.52
N LEU A 246 -8.46 -5.99 -6.30
CA LEU A 246 -8.83 -5.56 -4.97
C LEU A 246 -9.60 -6.66 -4.22
N ILE A 247 -10.66 -7.20 -4.82
CA ILE A 247 -11.61 -8.07 -4.10
C ILE A 247 -11.18 -9.54 -4.15
N LYS A 248 -10.97 -10.08 -5.35
CA LYS A 248 -10.56 -11.49 -5.50
C LYS A 248 -9.09 -11.70 -5.16
N GLY A 249 -8.29 -10.63 -5.18
CA GLY A 249 -6.91 -10.61 -4.73
C GLY A 249 -6.82 -10.25 -3.26
N LEU A 250 -6.65 -8.96 -2.95
CA LEU A 250 -6.32 -8.49 -1.60
C LEU A 250 -7.38 -8.86 -0.55
N CYS A 251 -8.66 -8.52 -0.78
CA CYS A 251 -9.74 -8.75 0.18
C CYS A 251 -9.92 -10.23 0.52
N SER A 252 -9.86 -11.12 -0.48
CA SER A 252 -9.94 -12.58 -0.28
C SER A 252 -8.78 -13.11 0.55
N ILE A 253 -7.59 -12.55 0.38
CA ILE A 253 -6.40 -12.93 1.15
C ILE A 253 -6.48 -12.40 2.58
N MET A 254 -6.93 -11.16 2.78
CA MET A 254 -7.21 -10.62 4.12
C MET A 254 -8.27 -11.47 4.85
N THR A 255 -9.31 -11.91 4.13
CA THR A 255 -10.35 -12.81 4.68
C THR A 255 -9.75 -14.15 5.15
N ALA A 256 -8.78 -14.68 4.42
CA ALA A 256 -8.20 -15.99 4.71
C ALA A 256 -7.15 -15.97 5.84
N TYR A 257 -6.36 -14.88 5.95
CA TYR A 257 -5.18 -14.84 6.82
C TYR A 257 -5.19 -13.76 7.90
N CYS A 258 -6.17 -12.85 7.87
CA CYS A 258 -6.31 -11.79 8.86
C CYS A 258 -7.60 -11.99 9.62
N ASP A 259 -8.73 -11.60 9.05
CA ASP A 259 -10.05 -11.71 9.67
C ASP A 259 -11.11 -12.05 8.62
N LYS A 260 -11.96 -13.03 8.92
CA LYS A 260 -13.09 -13.42 8.06
C LYS A 260 -14.07 -12.26 7.81
N GLN A 261 -14.11 -11.26 8.69
CA GLN A 261 -14.95 -10.07 8.55
C GLN A 261 -14.59 -9.26 7.30
N PHE A 262 -13.34 -9.29 6.82
CA PHE A 262 -12.97 -8.59 5.58
C PHE A 262 -13.76 -9.08 4.36
N GLY A 263 -14.26 -10.30 4.38
CA GLY A 263 -15.10 -10.84 3.31
C GLY A 263 -16.49 -10.19 3.23
N ARG A 264 -16.90 -9.45 4.27
CA ARG A 264 -18.21 -8.80 4.36
C ARG A 264 -18.13 -7.31 3.98
N PRO A 265 -19.18 -6.74 3.36
CA PRO A 265 -19.33 -5.29 3.21
C PRO A 265 -19.37 -4.58 4.58
N GLY A 266 -19.09 -3.28 4.62
CA GLY A 266 -19.23 -2.46 5.85
C GLY A 266 -18.17 -2.72 6.94
N GLY A 267 -16.91 -2.92 6.56
CA GLY A 267 -15.79 -3.13 7.48
C GLY A 267 -15.14 -1.83 8.01
N ASP A 268 -14.13 -1.99 8.87
CA ASP A 268 -13.35 -0.89 9.44
C ASP A 268 -12.07 -0.64 8.64
N GLU A 269 -11.92 0.58 8.13
CA GLU A 269 -10.78 0.99 7.31
C GLU A 269 -9.47 1.00 8.11
N GLY A 270 -9.50 1.40 9.38
CA GLY A 270 -8.33 1.44 10.27
C GLY A 270 -7.74 0.04 10.48
N ASN A 271 -8.59 -0.94 10.71
CA ASN A 271 -8.23 -2.36 10.82
C ASN A 271 -7.71 -2.90 9.50
N ALA A 272 -8.36 -2.58 8.37
CA ALA A 272 -7.88 -3.00 7.06
C ALA A 272 -6.44 -2.53 6.80
N TYR A 273 -6.17 -1.24 7.02
CA TYR A 273 -4.83 -0.69 6.88
C TYR A 273 -3.84 -1.30 7.87
N ARG A 274 -4.23 -1.42 9.15
CA ARG A 274 -3.39 -2.04 10.20
C ARG A 274 -2.93 -3.43 9.77
N HIS A 275 -3.82 -4.28 9.26
CA HIS A 275 -3.48 -5.62 8.81
C HIS A 275 -2.58 -5.60 7.57
N ILE A 276 -2.87 -4.75 6.58
CA ILE A 276 -2.06 -4.65 5.36
C ILE A 276 -0.62 -4.25 5.70
N ILE A 277 -0.42 -3.19 6.49
CA ILE A 277 0.91 -2.69 6.85
C ILE A 277 1.63 -3.67 7.78
N SER A 278 0.95 -4.24 8.78
CA SER A 278 1.59 -5.22 9.68
C SER A 278 2.06 -6.46 8.92
N LYS A 279 1.27 -6.95 7.95
CA LYS A 279 1.67 -8.07 7.10
C LYS A 279 2.82 -7.71 6.15
N LEU A 280 2.82 -6.51 5.58
CA LEU A 280 3.94 -6.00 4.77
C LEU A 280 5.23 -5.92 5.60
N VAL A 281 5.20 -5.27 6.76
CA VAL A 281 6.36 -5.12 7.66
C VAL A 281 6.83 -6.47 8.21
N SER A 282 5.93 -7.44 8.41
CA SER A 282 6.35 -8.79 8.83
C SER A 282 7.22 -9.50 7.79
N GLN A 283 7.12 -9.10 6.51
CA GLN A 283 7.94 -9.63 5.42
C GLN A 283 9.13 -8.73 5.06
N LEU A 284 9.07 -7.45 5.43
CA LEU A 284 10.10 -6.43 5.22
C LEU A 284 10.34 -5.67 6.54
N PRO A 285 11.01 -6.27 7.53
CA PRO A 285 11.16 -5.67 8.86
C PRO A 285 11.83 -4.30 8.87
N GLU A 286 12.66 -4.00 7.86
CA GLU A 286 13.28 -2.71 7.63
C GLU A 286 12.28 -1.57 7.44
N LEU A 287 11.04 -1.87 7.03
CA LEU A 287 9.97 -0.88 6.89
C LEU A 287 9.25 -0.55 8.20
N CYS A 288 9.53 -1.27 9.29
CA CYS A 288 8.87 -1.04 10.58
C CYS A 288 9.07 0.40 11.06
N ASP A 289 10.31 0.86 11.08
CA ASP A 289 10.62 2.21 11.55
C ASP A 289 10.18 3.31 10.58
N ASP A 290 9.98 2.96 9.30
CA ASP A 290 9.49 3.87 8.26
C ASP A 290 7.96 4.00 8.26
N LEU A 291 7.21 2.96 8.62
CA LEU A 291 5.76 2.90 8.39
C LEU A 291 4.93 2.76 9.67
N MET A 292 5.55 2.49 10.81
CA MET A 292 4.87 2.28 12.09
C MET A 292 5.45 3.19 13.16
N LEU A 293 4.60 3.77 13.99
CA LEU A 293 5.06 4.54 15.15
C LEU A 293 5.50 3.57 16.25
N SER A 294 6.76 3.70 16.68
CA SER A 294 7.34 2.96 17.79
C SER A 294 7.35 3.80 19.06
N MET A 295 6.97 3.20 20.19
CA MET A 295 7.01 3.82 21.50
C MET A 295 7.62 2.86 22.52
N GLU A 296 8.44 3.38 23.41
CA GLU A 296 8.84 2.69 24.65
C GLU A 296 7.88 3.17 25.74
N VAL A 297 7.26 2.22 26.44
CA VAL A 297 6.18 2.50 27.38
C VAL A 297 6.44 1.78 28.70
N LYS A 298 6.43 2.55 29.78
CA LYS A 298 6.46 2.07 31.16
C LYS A 298 5.05 2.08 31.73
N PHE A 299 4.55 0.93 32.18
CA PHE A 299 3.13 0.77 32.50
C PHE A 299 2.82 -0.19 33.65
N LEU A 300 1.61 -0.06 34.20
CA LEU A 300 0.98 -1.01 35.12
C LEU A 300 -0.06 -1.86 34.39
N CYS A 301 -0.10 -3.15 34.73
CA CYS A 301 -1.04 -4.11 34.17
C CYS A 301 -2.47 -3.93 34.73
N SER A 302 -3.49 -4.18 33.92
CA SER A 302 -4.90 -4.20 34.35
C SER A 302 -5.28 -5.47 35.10
N TYR A 303 -4.63 -6.59 34.79
CA TYR A 303 -5.04 -7.92 35.28
C TYR A 303 -4.22 -8.44 36.45
N CYS A 304 -3.02 -7.90 36.69
CA CYS A 304 -2.18 -8.28 37.81
C CYS A 304 -1.76 -7.05 38.61
N VAL A 305 -1.23 -7.26 39.82
CA VAL A 305 -0.71 -6.21 40.69
C VAL A 305 0.79 -5.96 40.51
N GLY A 306 1.41 -6.59 39.51
CA GLY A 306 2.82 -6.42 39.19
C GLY A 306 3.11 -5.14 38.39
N GLY A 307 4.40 -4.83 38.27
CA GLY A 307 4.91 -3.67 37.54
C GLY A 307 5.68 -2.68 38.43
N PRO A 308 6.16 -1.57 37.86
CA PRO A 308 5.97 -1.19 36.45
C PRO A 308 6.75 -2.09 35.49
N TYR A 309 6.12 -2.40 34.36
CA TYR A 309 6.72 -3.10 33.23
C TYR A 309 7.19 -2.10 32.19
N GLU A 310 8.17 -2.47 31.39
CA GLU A 310 8.68 -1.67 30.28
C GLU A 310 8.64 -2.53 29.01
N SER A 311 8.06 -1.99 27.94
CA SER A 311 8.00 -2.67 26.65
C SER A 311 8.01 -1.67 25.49
N ARG A 312 8.49 -2.14 24.35
CA ARG A 312 8.41 -1.42 23.09
C ARG A 312 7.17 -1.87 22.33
N PHE A 313 6.32 -0.92 21.96
CA PHE A 313 5.16 -1.14 21.12
C PHE A 313 5.36 -0.47 19.76
N THR A 314 4.76 -1.06 18.74
CA THR A 314 4.76 -0.52 17.37
C THR A 314 3.35 -0.57 16.82
N SER A 315 2.84 0.54 16.31
CA SER A 315 1.50 0.61 15.72
C SER A 315 1.52 1.25 14.33
N PRO A 316 0.85 0.66 13.33
CA PRO A 316 0.71 1.29 12.02
C PRO A 316 -0.34 2.40 12.04
N VAL A 317 -1.25 2.39 13.03
CA VAL A 317 -2.37 3.34 13.18
C VAL A 317 -2.31 3.97 14.56
N ILE A 318 -2.45 5.29 14.61
CA ILE A 318 -2.54 6.07 15.85
C ILE A 318 -4.02 6.35 16.11
N MET A 319 -4.55 5.76 17.17
CA MET A 319 -5.93 6.04 17.58
C MET A 319 -6.07 7.45 18.11
N VAL A 320 -7.08 8.18 17.65
CA VAL A 320 -7.48 9.51 18.14
C VAL A 320 -8.80 9.34 18.93
N PRO A 321 -8.78 9.51 20.26
CA PRO A 321 -9.99 9.43 21.08
C PRO A 321 -11.01 10.50 20.72
N ALA A 322 -12.29 10.24 21.03
CA ALA A 322 -13.34 11.24 20.89
C ALA A 322 -13.02 12.49 21.72
N GLY A 323 -13.25 13.67 21.14
CA GLY A 323 -12.98 14.96 21.78
C GLY A 323 -11.50 15.37 21.86
N MET A 324 -10.57 14.60 21.30
CA MET A 324 -9.15 14.98 21.20
C MET A 324 -8.75 15.31 19.76
N ASP A 325 -7.96 16.36 19.57
CA ASP A 325 -7.37 16.66 18.28
C ASP A 325 -6.09 15.83 18.01
N PHE A 326 -5.75 15.69 16.73
CA PHE A 326 -4.58 14.95 16.24
C PHE A 326 -3.26 15.40 16.88
N GLN A 327 -3.05 16.71 17.00
CA GLN A 327 -1.80 17.27 17.48
C GLN A 327 -1.63 16.99 18.98
N THR A 328 -2.70 17.08 19.76
CA THR A 328 -2.70 16.75 21.18
C THR A 328 -2.24 15.31 21.42
N VAL A 329 -2.81 14.34 20.67
CA VAL A 329 -2.44 12.93 20.79
C VAL A 329 -0.96 12.70 20.46
N ILE A 330 -0.47 13.24 19.35
CA ILE A 330 0.91 12.97 18.91
C ILE A 330 1.98 13.84 19.60
N SER A 331 1.59 14.91 20.29
CA SER A 331 2.54 15.73 21.06
C SER A 331 2.91 15.12 22.41
N GLN A 332 2.09 14.19 22.91
CA GLN A 332 2.23 13.59 24.24
C GLN A 332 2.25 12.07 24.11
N ALA A 333 3.45 11.49 24.18
CA ALA A 333 3.64 10.04 24.03
C ALA A 333 2.80 9.23 25.03
N ASP A 334 2.57 9.74 26.25
CA ASP A 334 1.72 9.08 27.25
C ASP A 334 0.27 8.97 26.78
N ILE A 335 -0.31 10.07 26.28
CA ILE A 335 -1.68 10.10 25.74
C ILE A 335 -1.78 9.20 24.50
N CYS A 336 -0.78 9.28 23.61
CA CYS A 336 -0.69 8.41 22.45
C CYS A 336 -0.66 6.94 22.87
N ALA A 337 0.17 6.55 23.83
CA ALA A 337 0.28 5.17 24.28
C ALA A 337 -1.00 4.65 24.95
N ILE A 338 -1.65 5.47 25.77
CA ILE A 338 -2.93 5.12 26.42
C ILE A 338 -4.02 4.86 25.37
N SER A 339 -4.14 5.74 24.37
CA SER A 339 -5.17 5.64 23.33
C SER A 339 -5.03 4.42 22.42
N GLN A 340 -3.85 3.80 22.33
CA GLN A 340 -3.66 2.61 21.50
C GLN A 340 -4.22 1.33 22.11
N GLY A 341 -4.51 1.30 23.42
CA GLY A 341 -5.06 0.13 24.10
C GLY A 341 -4.16 -1.11 24.04
N PHE A 342 -2.86 -0.94 24.27
CA PHE A 342 -1.86 -2.01 24.13
C PHE A 342 -2.03 -3.20 25.10
N TYR A 343 -1.52 -4.37 24.67
CA TYR A 343 -1.44 -5.61 25.44
C TYR A 343 -0.02 -6.14 25.43
N GLN A 344 0.49 -6.55 26.59
CA GLN A 344 1.84 -7.09 26.76
C GLN A 344 1.83 -8.26 27.74
N PRO A 345 1.80 -9.51 27.24
CA PRO A 345 1.92 -10.68 28.09
C PRO A 345 3.22 -10.66 28.90
N HIS A 346 3.14 -11.03 30.17
CA HIS A 346 4.29 -11.09 31.09
C HIS A 346 4.06 -12.14 32.19
N VAL A 347 5.12 -12.48 32.92
CA VAL A 347 5.06 -13.41 34.05
C VAL A 347 5.05 -12.63 35.36
N TYR A 348 4.09 -12.92 36.23
CA TYR A 348 4.00 -12.38 37.58
C TYR A 348 3.77 -13.53 38.56
N ASN A 349 4.68 -13.70 39.53
CA ASN A 349 4.68 -14.82 40.48
C ASN A 349 4.42 -16.18 39.80
N GLU A 350 5.21 -16.49 38.76
CA GLU A 350 5.12 -17.73 37.96
C GLU A 350 3.83 -17.90 37.12
N ILE A 351 2.87 -16.96 37.22
CA ILE A 351 1.63 -16.97 36.41
C ILE A 351 1.82 -16.09 35.17
N ARG A 352 1.48 -16.62 34.00
CA ARG A 352 1.44 -15.86 32.75
C ARG A 352 0.18 -14.99 32.70
N CYS A 353 0.37 -13.67 32.75
CA CYS A 353 -0.67 -12.68 32.58
C CYS A 353 -0.78 -12.27 31.10
N ALA A 354 -2.00 -12.09 30.57
CA ALA A 354 -2.22 -11.57 29.22
C ALA A 354 -1.86 -10.07 29.09
N GLY A 355 -1.86 -9.34 30.22
CA GLY A 355 -1.14 -8.08 30.36
C GLY A 355 -1.70 -6.86 29.61
N LYS A 356 -3.01 -6.59 29.71
CA LYS A 356 -3.57 -5.32 29.21
C LYS A 356 -2.96 -4.11 29.92
N VAL A 357 -2.47 -3.13 29.18
CA VAL A 357 -1.95 -1.88 29.74
C VAL A 357 -3.08 -1.10 30.42
N ARG A 358 -2.96 -0.81 31.72
CA ARG A 358 -3.97 -0.04 32.49
C ARG A 358 -3.63 1.43 32.58
N MET A 359 -2.38 1.69 32.96
CA MET A 359 -1.89 3.01 33.31
C MET A 359 -0.48 3.12 32.76
N VAL A 360 -0.23 4.19 32.00
CA VAL A 360 1.10 4.54 31.50
C VAL A 360 1.74 5.47 32.52
N GLU A 361 2.88 5.06 33.08
CA GLU A 361 3.70 5.90 33.95
C GLU A 361 4.52 6.90 33.13
N SER A 362 5.05 6.43 32.00
CA SER A 362 5.79 7.25 31.04
C SER A 362 5.89 6.54 29.69
N ALA A 363 5.96 7.31 28.61
CA ALA A 363 6.18 6.83 27.26
C ALA A 363 7.07 7.79 26.47
N THR A 364 7.81 7.24 25.52
CA THR A 364 8.68 8.01 24.61
C THR A 364 8.58 7.48 23.20
N PHE A 365 8.50 8.39 22.21
CA PHE A 365 8.59 8.01 20.80
C PHE A 365 10.01 7.54 20.48
N MET A 366 10.11 6.38 19.82
CA MET A 366 11.39 5.70 19.53
C MET A 366 11.83 5.87 18.08
N ASN A 367 10.96 6.38 17.21
CA ASN A 367 11.26 6.59 15.81
C ASN A 367 10.52 7.81 15.23
N ARG A 368 10.84 8.08 13.97
CA ARG A 368 10.19 9.07 13.11
C ARG A 368 9.71 8.36 11.84
N PRO A 369 8.50 7.77 11.83
CA PRO A 369 8.01 7.10 10.65
C PRO A 369 7.82 8.09 9.51
N LYS A 370 8.00 7.65 8.27
CA LYS A 370 7.77 8.44 7.05
C LYS A 370 6.30 8.73 6.81
N VAL A 371 5.42 7.90 7.35
CA VAL A 371 3.96 8.03 7.28
C VAL A 371 3.36 7.93 8.69
N LEU A 372 2.43 8.80 9.00
CA LEU A 372 1.55 8.72 10.16
C LEU A 372 0.13 8.47 9.66
N CYS A 373 -0.50 7.42 10.17
CA CYS A 373 -1.90 7.14 9.91
C CYS A 373 -2.67 7.29 11.22
N PHE A 374 -3.66 8.16 11.25
CA PHE A 374 -4.57 8.31 12.38
C PHE A 374 -5.89 7.62 12.08
N SER A 375 -6.52 7.03 13.09
CA SER A 375 -7.90 6.53 13.02
C SER A 375 -8.67 7.12 14.19
N VAL A 376 -9.81 7.71 13.91
CA VAL A 376 -10.65 8.35 14.92
C VAL A 376 -11.61 7.34 15.52
N SER A 377 -11.86 7.43 16.82
CA SER A 377 -12.85 6.60 17.50
C SER A 377 -14.22 6.68 16.82
N ALA A 378 -14.97 5.57 16.86
CA ALA A 378 -16.37 5.53 16.42
C ALA A 378 -17.32 6.30 17.37
N GLU A 379 -16.87 6.60 18.59
CA GLU A 379 -17.63 7.35 19.57
C GLU A 379 -17.90 8.77 19.05
N LYS A 380 -19.18 9.17 19.08
CA LYS A 380 -19.58 10.53 18.69
C LYS A 380 -18.99 11.53 19.70
N SER A 381 -18.24 12.49 19.19
CA SER A 381 -17.88 13.68 19.95
C SER A 381 -18.94 14.76 19.72
N GLU A 382 -19.28 15.51 20.77
CA GLU A 382 -20.09 16.73 20.62
C GLU A 382 -19.29 17.86 19.97
N ASP A 383 -17.96 17.79 20.05
CA ASP A 383 -17.06 18.79 19.49
C ASP A 383 -16.67 18.45 18.05
N GLU A 384 -16.80 19.44 17.16
CA GLU A 384 -16.32 19.34 15.79
C GLU A 384 -14.78 19.43 15.78
N ILE A 385 -14.12 18.31 15.49
CA ILE A 385 -12.65 18.25 15.38
C ILE A 385 -12.27 18.57 13.94
N ALA A 386 -11.47 19.63 13.77
CA ALA A 386 -10.92 19.99 12.46
C ALA A 386 -9.79 19.03 12.07
N ILE A 387 -9.72 18.66 10.79
CA ILE A 387 -8.60 17.91 10.21
C ILE A 387 -7.48 18.91 9.87
N PRO A 388 -6.34 18.87 10.59
CA PRO A 388 -5.25 19.79 10.30
C PRO A 388 -4.58 19.43 8.97
N SER A 389 -4.14 20.43 8.22
CA SER A 389 -3.32 20.18 7.01
C SER A 389 -1.89 19.75 7.33
N THR A 390 -1.45 19.97 8.57
CA THR A 390 -0.09 19.69 9.04
C THR A 390 -0.13 19.25 10.50
N VAL A 391 0.61 18.19 10.83
CA VAL A 391 0.87 17.76 12.21
C VAL A 391 2.37 17.70 12.48
N TYR A 392 2.74 17.70 13.75
CA TYR A 392 4.13 17.72 14.18
C TYR A 392 4.43 16.59 15.16
N LEU A 393 5.46 15.80 14.88
CA LEU A 393 6.01 14.82 15.82
C LEU A 393 7.34 15.35 16.35
N THR A 394 7.52 15.37 17.67
CA THR A 394 8.82 15.68 18.26
C THR A 394 9.54 14.37 18.58
N PHE A 395 10.66 14.13 17.93
CA PHE A 395 11.50 12.94 18.14
C PHE A 395 12.96 13.38 18.26
N ALA A 396 13.71 12.79 19.19
CA ALA A 396 15.11 13.16 19.44
C ALA A 396 15.36 14.68 19.65
N LYS A 397 14.37 15.40 20.23
CA LYS A 397 14.35 16.88 20.40
C LYS A 397 14.26 17.68 19.10
N GLU A 398 14.03 17.02 17.98
CA GLU A 398 13.76 17.64 16.68
C GLU A 398 12.25 17.61 16.39
N ARG A 399 11.74 18.70 15.81
CA ARG A 399 10.35 18.80 15.38
C ARG A 399 10.26 18.42 13.91
N HIS A 400 9.52 17.36 13.62
CA HIS A 400 9.29 16.88 12.26
C HIS A 400 7.90 17.25 11.78
N VAL A 401 7.83 17.74 10.54
CA VAL A 401 6.62 18.25 9.92
C VAL A 401 6.02 17.18 9.03
N TYR A 402 4.72 16.92 9.19
CA TYR A 402 3.98 16.00 8.35
C TYR A 402 2.82 16.71 7.66
N LYS A 403 2.63 16.47 6.37
CA LYS A 403 1.57 17.05 5.54
C LYS A 403 0.49 16.02 5.26
N LEU A 404 -0.77 16.46 5.29
CA LEU A 404 -1.90 15.62 4.93
C LEU A 404 -1.74 15.12 3.48
N LEU A 405 -1.91 13.82 3.28
CA LEU A 405 -1.95 13.15 1.98
C LEU A 405 -3.38 12.78 1.62
N SER A 406 -4.11 12.22 2.58
CA SER A 406 -5.50 11.81 2.38
C SER A 406 -6.28 11.83 3.69
N SER A 407 -7.59 11.91 3.55
CA SER A 407 -8.55 11.81 4.63
C SER A 407 -9.78 11.08 4.14
N SER A 408 -10.22 10.04 4.82
CA SER A 408 -11.54 9.49 4.56
C SER A 408 -12.64 10.31 5.24
N VAL A 409 -13.87 10.08 4.78
CA VAL A 409 -15.10 10.54 5.40
C VAL A 409 -15.98 9.31 5.54
N CYS A 410 -16.34 8.95 6.76
CA CYS A 410 -17.21 7.83 7.07
C CYS A 410 -18.55 8.36 7.61
N PHE A 411 -19.66 7.97 7.01
CA PHE A 411 -20.97 8.50 7.37
C PHE A 411 -22.05 7.43 7.24
N CYS A 412 -23.13 7.62 7.99
CA CYS A 412 -24.30 6.78 7.90
C CYS A 412 -25.13 7.20 6.68
N CYS A 413 -25.52 6.22 5.86
CA CYS A 413 -26.46 6.41 4.78
C CYS A 413 -27.89 6.33 5.32
N TYR A 414 -28.80 7.05 4.69
CA TYR A 414 -30.20 7.09 5.08
C TYR A 414 -31.11 6.77 3.90
N LYS A 415 -32.32 6.27 4.20
CA LYS A 415 -33.49 6.34 3.30
C LYS A 415 -34.42 7.40 3.85
N SER A 416 -35.04 8.15 2.94
CA SER A 416 -36.16 9.02 3.29
C SER A 416 -37.28 8.25 3.99
N LYS A 417 -38.15 8.98 4.69
CA LYS A 417 -39.38 8.43 5.29
C LYS A 417 -40.27 7.63 4.31
N ASP A 418 -40.19 7.94 3.02
CA ASP A 418 -40.95 7.28 1.94
C ASP A 418 -40.22 6.03 1.39
N GLY A 419 -39.07 5.67 1.98
CA GLY A 419 -38.26 4.52 1.60
C GLY A 419 -37.37 4.75 0.37
N VAL A 420 -37.22 6.00 -0.09
CA VAL A 420 -36.32 6.35 -1.19
C VAL A 420 -34.90 6.46 -0.64
N GLU A 421 -33.99 5.64 -1.17
CA GLU A 421 -32.55 5.69 -0.90
C GLU A 421 -31.96 7.01 -1.38
N TYR A 422 -31.21 7.70 -0.52
CA TYR A 422 -30.35 8.80 -0.94
C TYR A 422 -29.15 8.25 -1.73
N ASP A 423 -28.54 9.08 -2.56
CA ASP A 423 -27.34 8.70 -3.33
C ASP A 423 -26.15 8.41 -2.39
N ASP A 424 -25.05 7.85 -2.92
CA ASP A 424 -23.82 7.49 -2.19
C ASP A 424 -22.99 8.70 -1.68
N PHE A 425 -23.62 9.87 -1.50
CA PHE A 425 -23.00 11.09 -1.03
C PHE A 425 -23.48 11.43 0.37
N TYR A 426 -22.69 12.25 1.06
CA TYR A 426 -23.05 12.74 2.38
C TYR A 426 -24.39 13.48 2.35
N HIS A 427 -25.31 13.01 3.19
CA HIS A 427 -26.62 13.60 3.45
C HIS A 427 -26.77 13.82 4.96
N GLU A 428 -27.31 14.97 5.34
CA GLU A 428 -27.60 15.26 6.74
C GLU A 428 -28.92 14.58 7.11
N TYR A 429 -29.02 14.03 8.33
CA TYR A 429 -30.23 13.35 8.77
C TYR A 429 -31.44 14.28 8.75
N GLU A 430 -32.52 13.86 8.09
CA GLU A 430 -33.83 14.51 8.14
C GLU A 430 -34.80 13.74 9.04
N GLU A 431 -35.73 14.45 9.69
CA GLU A 431 -36.71 13.81 10.57
C GLU A 431 -37.56 12.77 9.82
N GLY A 432 -37.49 11.53 10.28
CA GLY A 432 -38.20 10.40 9.67
C GLY A 432 -37.33 9.55 8.73
N ASP A 433 -36.08 9.93 8.50
CA ASP A 433 -35.12 9.10 7.82
C ASP A 433 -34.85 7.79 8.57
N GLN A 434 -34.57 6.74 7.81
CA GLN A 434 -34.21 5.41 8.31
C GLN A 434 -32.76 5.11 7.96
N GLU A 435 -31.98 4.64 8.93
CA GLU A 435 -30.59 4.24 8.68
C GLU A 435 -30.52 3.08 7.68
N ASP A 436 -29.63 3.22 6.70
CA ASP A 436 -29.42 2.28 5.60
C ASP A 436 -27.98 1.74 5.56
N GLY A 437 -27.22 1.89 6.63
CA GLY A 437 -25.84 1.41 6.74
C GLY A 437 -24.80 2.53 6.69
N TRP A 438 -23.57 2.17 6.38
CA TRP A 438 -22.41 3.07 6.44
C TRP A 438 -21.67 3.10 5.10
N HIS A 439 -21.19 4.27 4.73
CA HIS A 439 -20.35 4.48 3.55
C HIS A 439 -19.11 5.28 3.90
N THR A 440 -18.05 5.06 3.14
CA THR A 440 -16.81 5.84 3.22
C THR A 440 -16.30 6.19 1.84
N TYR A 441 -15.76 7.39 1.71
CA TYR A 441 -14.99 7.82 0.55
C TYR A 441 -13.72 8.53 1.01
N THR A 442 -12.80 8.78 0.09
CA THR A 442 -11.50 9.39 0.42
C THR A 442 -11.29 10.72 -0.28
N HIS A 443 -10.94 11.75 0.48
CA HIS A 443 -10.31 12.97 -0.03
C HIS A 443 -8.81 12.72 -0.25
N MET A 444 -8.33 12.98 -1.46
CA MET A 444 -6.93 12.82 -1.85
C MET A 444 -6.31 14.16 -2.24
N GLU A 445 -5.13 14.46 -1.70
CA GLU A 445 -4.33 15.62 -2.12
C GLU A 445 -3.65 15.37 -3.47
N THR A 446 -3.87 16.29 -4.41
CA THR A 446 -3.27 16.28 -5.76
C THR A 446 -2.42 17.53 -5.98
N LYS A 447 -1.78 17.65 -7.15
CA LYS A 447 -1.11 18.89 -7.57
C LYS A 447 -2.07 20.07 -7.74
N GLN A 448 -3.37 19.79 -7.94
CA GLN A 448 -4.42 20.79 -8.15
C GLN A 448 -5.23 21.10 -6.88
N GLY A 449 -4.96 20.41 -5.77
CA GLY A 449 -5.72 20.52 -4.51
C GLY A 449 -6.36 19.20 -4.10
N ALA A 450 -7.27 19.26 -3.13
CA ALA A 450 -7.98 18.07 -2.65
C ALA A 450 -9.17 17.72 -3.55
N PHE A 451 -9.36 16.42 -3.81
CA PHE A 451 -10.50 15.88 -4.56
C PHE A 451 -11.10 14.68 -3.85
N GLU A 452 -12.41 14.50 -4.00
CA GLU A 452 -13.14 13.36 -3.48
C GLU A 452 -13.04 12.19 -4.45
N VAL A 453 -12.67 11.01 -3.94
CA VAL A 453 -12.68 9.74 -4.67
C VAL A 453 -13.75 8.84 -4.07
N ASN A 454 -14.84 8.67 -4.81
CA ASN A 454 -16.03 7.94 -4.37
C ASN A 454 -16.47 6.97 -5.47
N ASN A 455 -16.59 5.67 -5.13
CA ASN A 455 -17.05 4.60 -6.02
C ASN A 455 -16.36 4.53 -7.41
N GLY A 456 -15.07 4.87 -7.46
CA GLY A 456 -14.25 4.83 -8.67
C GLY A 456 -14.24 6.13 -9.48
N MET A 457 -15.02 7.11 -9.03
CA MET A 457 -15.15 8.41 -9.66
C MET A 457 -14.48 9.51 -8.84
N ILE A 458 -14.19 10.64 -9.50
CA ILE A 458 -13.53 11.80 -8.89
C ILE A 458 -14.48 12.99 -8.93
N TYR A 459 -14.65 13.65 -7.79
CA TYR A 459 -15.53 14.78 -7.60
C TYR A 459 -14.81 15.95 -6.92
N ASN A 460 -15.39 17.14 -7.06
CA ASN A 460 -15.06 18.24 -6.17
C ASN A 460 -15.46 17.89 -4.72
N VAL A 461 -14.67 18.33 -3.75
CA VAL A 461 -14.89 18.03 -2.34
C VAL A 461 -16.24 18.54 -1.82
N ASP A 462 -16.88 17.78 -0.92
CA ASP A 462 -18.04 18.29 -0.18
C ASP A 462 -17.61 19.30 0.88
N THR A 463 -17.87 20.58 0.67
CA THR A 463 -17.47 21.61 1.65
C THR A 463 -18.10 21.45 3.05
N ARG A 464 -19.19 20.68 3.20
CA ARG A 464 -19.87 20.47 4.49
C ARG A 464 -19.09 19.54 5.43
N VAL A 465 -18.41 18.55 4.86
CA VAL A 465 -17.63 17.53 5.61
C VAL A 465 -16.14 17.56 5.27
N PHE A 466 -15.73 18.44 4.36
CA PHE A 466 -14.33 18.67 4.06
C PHE A 466 -13.64 19.36 5.23
N LYS A 467 -12.54 18.76 5.71
CA LYS A 467 -11.78 19.18 6.90
C LYS A 467 -12.49 19.01 8.24
N VAL A 468 -13.59 18.27 8.26
CA VAL A 468 -14.28 17.86 9.49
C VAL A 468 -14.01 16.38 9.73
N VAL A 469 -13.61 16.03 10.94
CA VAL A 469 -13.43 14.64 11.34
C VAL A 469 -14.78 13.95 11.43
N THR A 470 -14.87 12.74 10.88
CA THR A 470 -16.03 11.86 11.05
C THR A 470 -15.69 10.64 11.92
N PRO A 471 -16.67 10.01 12.57
CA PRO A 471 -16.42 8.79 13.33
C PRO A 471 -15.78 7.71 12.47
N SER A 472 -14.81 6.97 13.03
CA SER A 472 -14.10 5.89 12.33
C SER A 472 -13.30 6.31 11.09
N SER A 473 -13.12 7.60 10.81
CA SER A 473 -12.31 8.02 9.66
C SER A 473 -10.82 7.89 9.90
N MET A 474 -10.10 7.74 8.80
CA MET A 474 -8.65 7.64 8.70
C MET A 474 -8.05 8.86 8.05
N HIS A 475 -6.90 9.27 8.58
CA HIS A 475 -6.19 10.45 8.10
C HIS A 475 -4.70 10.14 7.95
N PHE A 476 -4.19 10.33 6.75
CA PHE A 476 -2.83 9.99 6.37
C PHE A 476 -1.99 11.24 6.24
N TYR A 477 -0.85 11.24 6.92
CA TYR A 477 0.15 12.29 6.82
C TYR A 477 1.49 11.68 6.44
N GLN A 478 2.25 12.38 5.61
CA GLN A 478 3.60 11.99 5.23
C GLN A 478 4.59 13.09 5.61
N LEU A 479 5.86 12.72 5.85
CA LEU A 479 6.91 13.71 6.10
C LEU A 479 6.93 14.78 5.00
N GLU A 480 7.25 16.03 5.37
CA GLU A 480 7.23 17.17 4.46
C GLU A 480 8.12 16.98 3.22
N GLU A 481 9.25 16.25 3.35
CA GLU A 481 10.12 15.90 2.23
C GLU A 481 9.44 15.01 1.17
N TYR A 482 8.33 14.34 1.53
CA TYR A 482 7.52 13.57 0.58
C TYR A 482 6.30 14.32 0.06
N SER A 483 6.06 15.56 0.50
CA SER A 483 4.83 16.30 0.19
C SER A 483 4.71 16.71 -1.29
N GLU A 484 5.81 16.69 -2.05
CA GLU A 484 5.82 16.94 -3.49
C GLU A 484 5.33 15.74 -4.32
N TYR A 485 5.35 14.53 -3.74
CA TYR A 485 4.90 13.30 -4.37
C TYR A 485 3.38 13.20 -4.33
N LYS A 486 2.73 14.01 -5.17
CA LYS A 486 1.27 14.01 -5.35
C LYS A 486 0.90 13.58 -6.77
N PRO A 487 -0.19 12.83 -6.95
CA PRO A 487 -0.71 12.54 -8.27
C PRO A 487 -1.18 13.80 -8.98
N ASP A 488 -1.15 13.74 -10.30
CA ASP A 488 -1.80 14.72 -11.17
C ASP A 488 -3.30 14.40 -11.31
N LEU A 489 -4.05 15.31 -11.93
CA LEU A 489 -5.46 15.14 -12.18
C LEU A 489 -5.81 15.53 -13.62
N LYS A 490 -6.49 14.62 -14.30
CA LYS A 490 -7.07 14.91 -15.61
C LYS A 490 -8.39 15.67 -15.39
N LEU A 491 -8.34 17.00 -15.40
CA LEU A 491 -9.45 17.87 -14.97
C LEU A 491 -10.79 17.59 -15.68
N ASN A 492 -10.77 17.16 -16.94
CA ASN A 492 -11.99 16.81 -17.66
C ASN A 492 -12.67 15.51 -17.18
N CYS A 493 -12.04 14.78 -16.26
CA CYS A 493 -12.59 13.59 -15.61
C CYS A 493 -13.20 13.88 -14.23
N VAL A 494 -13.04 15.12 -13.72
CA VAL A 494 -13.72 15.56 -12.50
C VAL A 494 -15.19 15.75 -12.82
N ARG A 495 -16.04 15.07 -12.06
CA ARG A 495 -17.49 15.18 -12.23
C ARG A 495 -18.06 16.20 -11.25
N ASP A 496 -19.07 16.91 -11.72
CA ASP A 496 -19.98 17.59 -10.82
C ASP A 496 -20.75 16.53 -10.03
N LYS A 497 -21.00 16.82 -8.75
CA LYS A 497 -21.85 15.95 -7.94
C LYS A 497 -23.23 15.91 -8.59
N PRO A 498 -23.72 14.72 -8.97
CA PRO A 498 -25.04 14.63 -9.56
C PRO A 498 -26.06 15.16 -8.56
N HIS A 499 -27.06 15.88 -9.06
CA HIS A 499 -28.21 16.23 -8.23
C HIS A 499 -29.09 14.99 -7.93
N HIS A 500 -29.01 13.94 -8.76
CA HIS A 500 -29.54 12.59 -8.51
C HIS A 500 -28.91 11.62 -9.53
N VAL A 501 -27.98 10.75 -9.12
CA VAL A 501 -27.58 9.56 -9.93
C VAL A 501 -27.46 8.38 -8.98
N GLN A 502 -28.48 7.52 -9.02
CA GLN A 502 -28.56 6.31 -8.22
C GLN A 502 -27.55 5.28 -8.72
N PHE A 503 -26.52 4.99 -7.91
CA PHE A 503 -25.84 3.70 -7.96
C PHE A 503 -26.50 2.82 -6.89
N ARG A 504 -27.11 1.70 -7.29
CA ARG A 504 -27.51 0.68 -6.32
C ARG A 504 -26.26 -0.03 -5.80
N VAL A 505 -25.71 0.48 -4.71
CA VAL A 505 -24.85 -0.29 -3.80
C VAL A 505 -25.80 -0.96 -2.83
N SER A 506 -25.86 -2.29 -2.78
CA SER A 506 -26.73 -2.97 -1.80
C SER A 506 -26.19 -2.70 -0.40
N PRO A 507 -26.95 -2.01 0.46
CA PRO A 507 -26.65 -1.99 1.88
C PRO A 507 -27.14 -3.31 2.45
N GLN A 508 -26.21 -4.18 2.86
CA GLN A 508 -26.60 -5.30 3.71
C GLN A 508 -26.56 -4.81 5.16
N SER A 509 -27.76 -4.46 5.63
CA SER A 509 -28.11 -4.27 7.03
C SER A 509 -27.79 -5.54 7.81
N ASP A 510 -26.73 -5.52 8.61
CA ASP A 510 -26.60 -6.23 9.88
C ASP A 510 -25.31 -5.73 10.55
N PHE A 511 -25.31 -4.45 10.90
CA PHE A 511 -24.40 -3.92 11.91
C PHE A 511 -25.19 -3.76 13.21
N THR A 512 -25.59 -4.88 13.82
CA THR A 512 -25.71 -4.84 15.27
C THR A 512 -24.29 -4.69 15.79
N GLN A 513 -23.97 -3.51 16.32
CA GLN A 513 -22.85 -3.37 17.25
C GLN A 513 -23.12 -4.36 18.37
N SER A 514 -22.60 -5.58 18.27
CA SER A 514 -22.51 -6.45 19.43
C SER A 514 -21.60 -5.71 20.40
N GLU A 515 -22.15 -5.33 21.56
CA GLU A 515 -21.47 -4.71 22.70
C GLU A 515 -20.37 -5.59 23.33
N GLU A 516 -19.79 -6.52 22.57
CA GLU A 516 -18.59 -7.27 22.92
C GLU A 516 -17.52 -7.04 21.85
N TYR A 517 -17.03 -5.80 21.73
CA TYR A 517 -15.65 -5.57 21.30
C TYR A 517 -14.73 -5.99 22.46
N ASP A 518 -14.67 -7.29 22.73
CA ASP A 518 -13.53 -7.86 23.42
C ASP A 518 -12.36 -7.73 22.45
N SER A 519 -11.53 -6.73 22.74
CA SER A 519 -10.24 -6.44 22.14
C SER A 519 -9.59 -7.66 21.47
N PHE A 520 -9.52 -7.63 20.15
CA PHE A 520 -8.73 -8.57 19.36
C PHE A 520 -7.24 -8.38 19.67
N SER A 521 -6.75 -9.16 20.64
CA SER A 521 -5.33 -9.30 20.97
C SER A 521 -4.88 -10.73 20.72
N ASP A 522 -4.63 -11.08 19.46
CA ASP A 522 -3.87 -12.28 19.09
C ASP A 522 -2.88 -11.94 17.96
N PHE A 523 -1.98 -11.01 18.26
CA PHE A 523 -0.67 -10.92 17.60
C PHE A 523 0.43 -11.01 18.65
N THR A 524 0.54 -12.20 19.27
CA THR A 524 1.85 -12.64 19.73
C THR A 524 2.57 -13.25 18.53
N LEU A 525 3.74 -12.71 18.16
CA LEU A 525 4.71 -13.45 17.35
C LEU A 525 4.96 -14.78 18.09
N MET A 526 4.33 -15.86 17.62
CA MET A 526 4.64 -17.19 18.13
C MET A 526 6.06 -17.54 17.68
N PRO A 527 7.00 -17.86 18.58
CA PRO A 527 8.21 -18.55 18.15
C PRO A 527 7.79 -19.92 17.63
N THR A 528 8.05 -20.18 16.35
CA THR A 528 7.94 -21.52 15.77
C THR A 528 8.91 -22.45 16.49
N VAL A 529 8.43 -23.15 17.51
CA VAL A 529 9.14 -24.29 18.10
C VAL A 529 8.94 -25.45 17.13
N ILE A 530 9.95 -25.75 16.34
CA ILE A 530 10.03 -26.98 15.57
C ILE A 530 10.22 -28.13 16.57
N LEU A 531 9.13 -28.81 16.92
CA LEU A 531 9.19 -30.08 17.62
C LEU A 531 9.72 -31.13 16.63
N ILE A 532 11.01 -31.44 16.73
CA ILE A 532 11.61 -32.61 16.07
C ILE A 532 11.06 -33.86 16.78
N PRO A 533 10.41 -34.80 16.09
CA PRO A 533 10.03 -36.06 16.70
C PRO A 533 11.29 -36.85 17.09
N GLN A 534 11.59 -36.92 18.38
CA GLN A 534 12.50 -37.92 18.93
C GLN A 534 11.84 -39.28 18.80
N ASN A 535 12.12 -40.01 17.72
CA ASN A 535 12.02 -41.48 17.66
C ASN A 535 12.60 -42.04 16.35
N VAL A 536 13.91 -41.89 16.12
CA VAL A 536 14.71 -42.91 15.42
C VAL A 536 16.14 -42.81 15.94
N LEU A 537 16.52 -43.76 16.78
CA LEU A 537 17.81 -44.49 16.83
C LEU A 537 17.92 -45.14 18.20
N LYS A 538 17.42 -46.38 18.28
CA LYS A 538 17.81 -47.35 19.29
C LYS A 538 19.14 -47.97 18.86
N PHE A 539 20.03 -48.15 19.83
CA PHE A 539 20.84 -49.37 19.90
C PHE A 539 19.92 -50.55 20.25
#